data_AF-L0AXZ5-F1
#
_entry.id   AF-L0AXZ5-F1
#
_cell.length_a   1.000
_cell.length_b   1.000
_cell.length_c   1.000
_cell.angle_alpha   90.00
_cell.angle_beta   90.00
_cell.angle_gamma   90.00
#
_symmetry.space_group_name_H-M   'P 1'
#
loop_
_entity.id
_entity.type
_entity.pdbx_description
1 polymer ?
#
loop_
_entity_poly.entity_id
_entity_poly.type
_entity_poly.pdbx_seq_one_letter_code
_entity_poly.pdbx_strand_id
1 'polypeptide(L)'
;MIYSLVFDVGTLIDSVDQESMSKYVLTLPGPDNSMFVRISNRYRRRLGGFTSKIREFIRKPGRRSYERVEKRYIDLEILAQAAHEYIKVELFIPREDDPGEGTSSQAEGTVLGSRIWEDGGTGPRFLSTLYSIKTEMLPYFSIGVIKYGGYILEDDTENLLEKDVLWEGRAGAPRITVTALYSDGIETKTIHWFKYGTWYSYRERVSQCKVMR
;
A
#
# COMPACT_ATOMS: atom_id res chain seq x y z
N MET A 1 -6.65 -1.69 34.80
CA MET A 1 -6.95 -0.86 33.61
C MET A 1 -5.75 0.06 33.40
N ILE A 2 -5.03 -0.09 32.29
CA ILE A 2 -3.78 0.66 32.06
C ILE A 2 -4.14 1.87 31.19
N TYR A 3 -4.04 3.05 31.76
CA TYR A 3 -4.16 4.30 31.01
C TYR A 3 -2.77 4.67 30.49
N SER A 4 -2.53 4.53 29.18
CA SER A 4 -1.27 4.96 28.58
C SER A 4 -1.42 6.31 27.89
N LEU A 5 -0.82 7.32 28.51
CA LEU A 5 -0.50 8.59 27.86
C LEU A 5 0.75 8.40 27.00
N VAL A 6 0.78 9.03 25.83
CA VAL A 6 1.96 9.00 24.95
C VAL A 6 2.62 10.38 24.98
N PHE A 7 3.86 10.43 25.45
CA PHE A 7 4.67 11.64 25.52
C PHE A 7 5.95 11.49 24.73
N ASP A 8 6.45 12.59 24.19
CA ASP A 8 7.82 12.71 23.69
C ASP A 8 8.39 14.07 24.10
N VAL A 9 9.59 14.08 24.68
CA VAL A 9 10.27 15.28 25.20
C VAL A 9 9.35 16.18 26.05
N GLY A 10 8.55 15.57 26.93
CA GLY A 10 7.61 16.28 27.81
C GLY A 10 6.37 16.85 27.12
N THR A 11 6.18 16.61 25.81
CA THR A 11 4.99 17.01 25.06
C THR A 11 4.03 15.84 24.95
N LEU A 12 2.76 16.04 25.32
CA LEU A 12 1.70 15.05 25.13
C LEU A 12 1.39 14.92 23.64
N ILE A 13 1.50 13.72 23.08
CA ILE A 13 1.14 13.41 21.69
C ILE A 13 -0.30 12.92 21.62
N ASP A 14 -0.66 11.97 22.48
CA ASP A 14 -1.99 11.35 22.48
C ASP A 14 -2.47 11.07 23.90
N SER A 15 -3.74 11.42 24.13
CA SER A 15 -4.39 11.27 25.42
C SER A 15 -4.81 9.82 25.67
N VAL A 16 -5.25 9.57 26.91
CA VAL A 16 -5.86 8.30 27.29
C VAL A 16 -7.15 8.08 26.48
N ASP A 17 -7.32 6.86 25.99
CA ASP A 17 -8.57 6.37 25.45
C ASP A 17 -9.04 5.20 26.33
N GLN A 18 -10.06 5.45 27.16
CA GLN A 18 -10.52 4.50 28.16
C GLN A 18 -11.21 3.27 27.55
N GLU A 19 -11.68 3.37 26.30
CA GLU A 19 -12.33 2.27 25.60
C GLU A 19 -11.33 1.37 24.89
N SER A 20 -10.09 1.83 24.73
CA SER A 20 -9.03 1.05 24.08
C SER A 20 -8.54 -0.08 24.98
N MET A 21 -8.39 -1.28 24.40
CA MET A 21 -7.82 -2.44 25.09
C MET A 21 -6.31 -2.45 25.07
N SER A 22 -5.71 -1.96 23.99
CA SER A 22 -4.27 -1.90 23.80
C SER A 22 -3.91 -0.72 22.90
N LYS A 23 -2.74 -0.14 23.15
CA LYS A 23 -2.17 0.97 22.40
C LYS A 23 -0.77 0.59 21.94
N TYR A 24 -0.54 0.67 20.62
CA TYR A 24 0.75 0.44 20.00
C TYR A 24 1.29 1.78 19.49
N VAL A 25 2.56 2.06 19.77
CA VAL A 25 3.22 3.28 19.33
C VAL A 25 4.39 2.86 18.44
N LEU A 26 4.36 3.31 17.19
CA LEU A 26 5.46 3.18 16.23
C LEU A 26 6.07 4.56 16.04
N THR A 27 7.39 4.65 16.16
CA THR A 27 8.14 5.89 16.00
C THR A 27 9.17 5.68 14.91
N LEU A 28 9.14 6.50 13.87
CA LEU A 28 10.02 6.43 12.71
C LEU A 28 10.77 7.76 12.56
N PRO A 29 12.12 7.79 12.71
CA PRO A 29 12.89 8.98 12.42
C PRO A 29 12.93 9.23 10.91
N GLY A 30 12.69 10.47 10.50
CA GLY A 30 12.80 10.91 9.12
C GLY A 30 14.24 11.33 8.76
N PRO A 31 14.57 11.39 7.46
CA PRO A 31 15.92 11.71 6.97
C PRO A 31 16.36 13.15 7.31
N ASP A 32 15.41 14.06 7.51
CA ASP A 32 15.62 15.47 7.84
C ASP A 32 15.62 15.73 9.36
N ASN A 33 15.70 14.68 10.20
CA ASN A 33 15.49 14.74 11.65
C ASN A 33 14.04 15.09 12.05
N SER A 34 13.08 14.92 11.14
CA SER A 34 11.67 14.83 11.52
C SER A 34 11.42 13.53 12.31
N MET A 35 10.30 13.49 13.03
CA MET A 35 9.84 12.29 13.72
C MET A 35 8.40 12.00 13.33
N PHE A 36 8.15 10.83 12.78
CA PHE A 36 6.81 10.33 12.53
C PHE A 36 6.40 9.40 13.68
N VAL A 37 5.19 9.59 14.20
CA VAL A 37 4.62 8.77 15.27
C VAL A 37 3.26 8.28 14.83
N ARG A 38 3.09 6.95 14.80
CA ARG A 38 1.82 6.28 14.53
C ARG A 38 1.35 5.60 15.80
N ILE A 39 0.13 5.93 16.21
CA ILE A 39 -0.51 5.37 17.39
C ILE A 39 -1.71 4.55 16.93
N SER A 40 -1.69 3.26 17.21
CA SER A 40 -2.77 2.33 16.90
C SER A 40 -3.45 1.89 18.20
N ASN A 41 -4.70 2.28 18.37
CA ASN A 41 -5.55 1.83 19.46
C ASN A 41 -6.42 0.69 18.98
N ARG A 42 -6.43 -0.43 19.70
CA ARG A 42 -7.28 -1.59 19.40
C ARG A 42 -8.44 -1.66 20.39
N TYR A 43 -9.62 -1.91 19.87
CA TYR A 43 -10.88 -1.99 20.60
C TYR A 43 -11.54 -3.34 20.34
N ARG A 44 -12.27 -3.87 21.33
CA ARG A 44 -13.08 -5.08 21.17
C ARG A 44 -14.52 -4.70 20.88
N ARG A 45 -15.10 -5.34 19.87
CA ARG A 45 -16.52 -5.14 19.52
C ARG A 45 -17.40 -6.00 20.44
N ARG A 46 -18.64 -5.55 20.68
CA ARG A 46 -19.61 -6.27 21.53
C ARG A 46 -19.92 -7.68 21.01
N LEU A 47 -19.97 -7.86 19.69
CA LEU A 47 -20.30 -9.13 19.02
C LEU A 47 -19.05 -9.99 18.72
N GLY A 48 -17.93 -9.74 19.41
CA GLY A 48 -16.66 -10.38 19.08
C GLY A 48 -15.90 -9.66 17.96
N GLY A 49 -14.63 -10.02 17.80
CA GLY A 49 -13.72 -9.34 16.89
C GLY A 49 -13.10 -8.06 17.46
N PHE A 50 -12.25 -7.44 16.64
CA PHE A 50 -11.48 -6.26 17.01
C PHE A 50 -11.56 -5.21 15.92
N THR A 51 -11.38 -3.96 16.31
CA THR A 51 -11.23 -2.83 15.40
C THR A 51 -10.05 -2.00 15.86
N SER A 52 -9.37 -1.35 14.92
CA SER A 52 -8.25 -0.47 15.23
C SER A 52 -8.57 0.96 14.80
N LYS A 53 -8.11 1.93 15.58
CA LYS A 53 -8.10 3.35 15.20
C LYS A 53 -6.66 3.81 15.17
N ILE A 54 -6.23 4.34 14.03
CA ILE A 54 -4.90 4.90 13.87
C ILE A 54 -4.94 6.42 13.94
N ARG A 55 -3.98 7.00 14.64
CA ARG A 55 -3.66 8.43 14.63
C ARG A 55 -2.20 8.58 14.26
N GLU A 56 -1.94 9.44 13.28
CA GLU A 56 -0.59 9.71 12.79
C GLU A 56 -0.21 11.13 13.15
N PHE A 57 1.05 11.30 13.52
CA PHE A 57 1.61 12.56 13.98
C PHE A 57 2.99 12.74 13.38
N ILE A 58 3.36 13.99 13.10
CA ILE A 58 4.69 14.34 12.62
C ILE A 58 5.24 15.53 13.41
N ARG A 59 6.49 15.41 13.84
CA ARG A 59 7.27 16.52 14.38
C ARG A 59 8.30 16.91 13.34
N LYS A 60 8.15 18.11 12.78
CA LYS A 60 9.12 18.67 11.82
C LYS A 60 10.44 19.03 12.50
N PRO A 61 11.55 19.15 11.73
CA PRO A 61 12.84 19.52 12.29
C PRO A 61 12.77 20.87 13.02
N GLY A 62 13.34 20.93 14.22
CA GLY A 62 13.34 22.14 15.06
C GLY A 62 12.02 22.46 15.77
N ARG A 63 10.91 21.76 15.48
CA ARG A 63 9.66 21.91 16.23
C ARG A 63 9.66 21.05 17.49
N ARG A 64 9.07 21.57 18.56
CA ARG A 64 8.91 20.84 19.84
C ARG A 64 7.61 20.04 19.89
N SER A 65 6.60 20.45 19.13
CA SER A 65 5.27 19.83 19.10
C SER A 65 5.07 18.93 17.89
N TYR A 66 4.25 17.91 18.08
CA TYR A 66 3.74 17.07 17.01
C TYR A 66 2.50 17.70 16.37
N GLU A 67 2.38 17.55 15.06
CA GLU A 67 1.18 17.90 14.28
C GLU A 67 0.48 16.61 13.89
N ARG A 68 -0.85 16.57 14.03
CA ARG A 68 -1.63 15.45 13.52
C ARG A 68 -1.58 15.46 11.99
N VAL A 69 -1.36 14.30 11.41
CA VAL A 69 -1.31 14.12 9.96
C VAL A 69 -2.68 13.69 9.47
N GLU A 70 -3.15 14.35 8.41
CA GLU A 70 -4.35 13.98 7.66
C GLU A 70 -3.91 13.62 6.25
N LYS A 71 -4.05 12.35 5.89
CA LYS A 71 -3.66 11.87 4.57
C LYS A 71 -4.59 12.41 3.51
N ARG A 72 -4.00 12.85 2.40
CA ARG A 72 -4.71 13.19 1.17
C ARG A 72 -4.60 12.02 0.20
N TYR A 73 -5.71 11.68 -0.43
CA TYR A 73 -5.76 10.65 -1.43
C TYR A 73 -5.59 11.26 -2.82
N ILE A 74 -4.72 10.66 -3.62
CA ILE A 74 -4.51 11.08 -5.00
C ILE A 74 -5.06 10.03 -5.97
N ASP A 75 -5.53 10.50 -7.10
CA ASP A 75 -5.94 9.64 -8.22
C ASP A 75 -4.70 9.24 -9.01
N LEU A 76 -4.57 7.95 -9.29
CA LEU A 76 -3.57 7.38 -10.19
C LEU A 76 -4.23 6.97 -11.49
N GLU A 77 -3.87 7.60 -12.60
CA GLU A 77 -4.24 7.15 -13.95
C GLU A 77 -3.06 6.44 -14.60
N ILE A 78 -3.06 5.11 -14.62
CA ILE A 78 -1.88 4.29 -14.97
C ILE A 78 -1.35 4.63 -16.38
N LEU A 79 -2.22 4.91 -17.36
CA LEU A 79 -1.79 5.16 -18.73
C LEU A 79 -1.21 6.56 -18.95
N ALA A 80 -1.64 7.54 -18.15
CA ALA A 80 -1.24 8.93 -18.30
C ALA A 80 -0.21 9.38 -17.25
N GLN A 81 -0.07 8.62 -16.16
CA GLN A 81 0.73 9.03 -15.02
C GLN A 81 2.22 9.00 -15.37
N ALA A 82 2.79 10.18 -15.54
CA ALA A 82 4.22 10.41 -15.45
C ALA A 82 4.66 10.54 -13.99
N ALA A 83 5.95 10.32 -13.73
CA ALA A 83 6.54 10.68 -12.45
C ALA A 83 6.24 12.15 -12.12
N HIS A 84 5.74 12.41 -10.92
CA HIS A 84 5.35 13.76 -10.51
C HIS A 84 5.86 14.08 -9.10
N GLU A 85 5.35 15.15 -8.48
CA GLU A 85 5.80 15.57 -7.16
C GLU A 85 5.58 14.48 -6.10
N TYR A 86 4.46 13.75 -6.17
CA TYR A 86 4.02 12.80 -5.14
C TYR A 86 4.27 11.33 -5.46
N ILE A 87 4.18 10.95 -6.74
CA ILE A 87 4.25 9.56 -7.19
C ILE A 87 5.66 9.26 -7.68
N LYS A 88 6.22 8.18 -7.13
CA LYS A 88 7.42 7.51 -7.59
C LYS A 88 7.02 6.50 -8.65
N VAL A 89 7.71 6.51 -9.78
CA VAL A 89 7.52 5.56 -10.87
C VAL A 89 8.83 4.84 -11.08
N GLU A 90 8.84 3.53 -10.92
CA GLU A 90 10.04 2.70 -11.04
C GLU A 90 9.81 1.60 -12.08
N LEU A 91 10.81 1.37 -12.93
CA LEU A 91 10.83 0.19 -13.79
C LEU A 91 11.13 -1.03 -12.92
N PHE A 92 10.17 -1.96 -12.86
CA PHE A 92 10.30 -3.20 -12.13
C PHE A 92 10.82 -4.28 -13.08
N ILE A 93 12.05 -4.74 -12.82
CA ILE A 93 12.66 -5.87 -13.52
C ILE A 93 12.62 -7.06 -12.55
N PRO A 94 11.79 -8.09 -12.81
CA PRO A 94 11.78 -9.29 -11.98
C PRO A 94 13.19 -9.89 -11.92
N ARG A 95 13.68 -10.24 -10.72
CA ARG A 95 14.94 -10.95 -10.58
C ARG A 95 14.76 -12.38 -11.09
N GLU A 96 15.65 -12.84 -11.98
CA GLU A 96 15.60 -14.19 -12.57
C GLU A 96 15.74 -15.30 -11.53
N ASP A 97 16.40 -15.00 -10.41
CA ASP A 97 16.67 -15.95 -9.33
C ASP A 97 15.56 -16.04 -8.28
N ASP A 98 14.47 -15.27 -8.39
CA ASP A 98 13.33 -15.45 -7.49
C ASP A 98 12.60 -16.71 -7.97
N PRO A 99 12.68 -17.85 -7.26
CA PRO A 99 12.05 -19.09 -7.67
C PRO A 99 10.55 -18.87 -7.50
N GLY A 100 9.95 -18.24 -8.51
CA GLY A 100 8.67 -17.55 -8.42
C GLY A 100 7.74 -18.33 -7.54
N GLU A 101 7.35 -17.72 -6.42
CA GLU A 101 6.52 -18.30 -5.38
C GLU A 101 5.45 -19.14 -6.08
N GLY A 102 5.66 -20.46 -6.02
CA GLY A 102 5.05 -21.36 -6.97
C GLY A 102 3.55 -21.20 -6.87
N THR A 103 2.93 -20.67 -7.93
CA THR A 103 1.58 -21.06 -8.29
C THR A 103 1.62 -22.56 -8.55
N SER A 104 1.64 -23.34 -7.47
CA SER A 104 1.31 -24.75 -7.44
C SER A 104 -0.20 -24.88 -7.58
N SER A 105 -0.75 -24.25 -8.62
CA SER A 105 -1.98 -24.75 -9.22
C SER A 105 -1.54 -25.95 -10.04
N GLN A 106 -1.57 -27.12 -9.41
CA GLN A 106 -1.61 -28.43 -10.06
C GLN A 106 -2.98 -28.60 -10.75
N ALA A 107 -3.40 -27.57 -11.49
CA ALA A 107 -4.41 -27.64 -12.52
C ALA A 107 -3.63 -27.72 -13.83
N GLU A 108 -3.73 -28.86 -14.48
CA GLU A 108 -3.16 -29.10 -15.80
C GLU A 108 -3.53 -27.95 -16.75
N GLY A 109 -2.51 -27.27 -17.27
CA GLY A 109 -2.64 -26.39 -18.43
C GLY A 109 -2.49 -24.89 -18.17
N THR A 110 -1.31 -24.40 -18.56
CA THR A 110 -0.96 -22.97 -18.80
C THR A 110 -0.29 -22.24 -17.63
N VAL A 111 0.99 -22.59 -17.44
CA VAL A 111 1.98 -21.83 -16.67
C VAL A 111 2.10 -20.41 -17.25
N LEU A 112 1.63 -19.42 -16.49
CA LEU A 112 1.75 -17.97 -16.76
C LEU A 112 2.93 -17.36 -16.00
N GLY A 113 4.00 -18.11 -15.79
CA GLY A 113 5.30 -17.55 -15.42
C GLY A 113 5.96 -17.10 -16.70
N SER A 114 6.12 -15.78 -16.90
CA SER A 114 6.85 -15.12 -17.99
C SER A 114 7.28 -16.06 -19.12
N ARG A 115 6.31 -16.58 -19.88
CA ARG A 115 6.62 -17.08 -21.21
C ARG A 115 7.04 -15.84 -21.95
N ILE A 116 8.34 -15.68 -22.10
CA ILE A 116 8.93 -15.17 -23.33
C ILE A 116 8.01 -15.72 -24.41
N TRP A 117 7.16 -14.87 -24.97
CA TRP A 117 6.24 -15.28 -26.02
C TRP A 117 7.18 -15.79 -27.13
N GLU A 118 7.29 -17.11 -27.28
CA GLU A 118 8.15 -17.77 -28.28
C GLU A 118 7.60 -17.62 -29.69
N ASP A 119 6.60 -16.76 -29.89
CA ASP A 119 6.45 -16.10 -31.18
C ASP A 119 7.70 -15.24 -31.35
N GLY A 120 8.61 -15.66 -32.23
CA GLY A 120 9.86 -14.97 -32.60
C GLY A 120 9.70 -13.55 -33.18
N GLY A 121 8.65 -12.83 -32.79
CA GLY A 121 8.50 -11.41 -32.96
C GLY A 121 9.48 -10.67 -32.05
N THR A 122 10.43 -10.01 -32.69
CA THR A 122 11.28 -8.91 -32.20
C THR A 122 10.48 -7.68 -31.76
N GLY A 123 9.33 -7.88 -31.12
CA GLY A 123 8.53 -6.80 -30.55
C GLY A 123 9.20 -6.23 -29.30
N PRO A 124 9.03 -4.93 -29.03
CA PRO A 124 9.55 -4.31 -27.81
C PRO A 124 9.00 -5.01 -26.57
N ARG A 125 9.90 -5.38 -25.65
CA ARG A 125 9.54 -5.90 -24.34
C ARG A 125 8.95 -4.75 -23.52
N PHE A 126 7.74 -4.94 -22.98
CA PHE A 126 7.17 -4.02 -22.02
C PHE A 126 7.79 -4.32 -20.66
N LEU A 127 8.38 -3.31 -20.04
CA LEU A 127 8.91 -3.41 -18.68
C LEU A 127 7.77 -3.14 -17.70
N SER A 128 7.71 -3.94 -16.64
CA SER A 128 6.74 -3.71 -15.57
C SER A 128 7.04 -2.37 -14.90
N THR A 129 6.01 -1.68 -14.45
CA THR A 129 6.13 -0.35 -13.83
C THR A 129 5.47 -0.36 -12.46
N LEU A 130 6.22 0.01 -11.43
CA LEU A 130 5.74 0.17 -10.06
C LEU A 130 5.45 1.65 -9.80
N TYR A 131 4.23 1.92 -9.35
CA TYR A 131 3.78 3.22 -8.87
C TYR A 131 3.62 3.14 -7.36
N SER A 132 4.30 4.03 -6.65
CA SER A 132 4.20 4.18 -5.21
C SER A 132 4.25 5.65 -4.82
N ILE A 133 3.87 5.99 -3.59
CA ILE A 133 4.10 7.33 -3.07
C ILE A 133 5.58 7.46 -2.70
N LYS A 134 6.22 8.60 -3.02
CA LYS A 134 7.60 8.85 -2.61
C LYS A 134 7.74 8.75 -1.08
N THR A 135 8.85 8.20 -0.61
CA THR A 135 9.07 7.90 0.81
C THR A 135 8.86 9.12 1.71
N GLU A 136 9.34 10.28 1.30
CA GLU A 136 9.18 11.56 2.01
C GLU A 136 7.73 12.08 2.03
N MET A 137 6.88 11.59 1.12
CA MET A 137 5.47 11.98 0.99
C MET A 137 4.50 10.98 1.64
N LEU A 138 4.95 9.78 2.01
CA LEU A 138 4.14 8.73 2.64
C LEU A 138 3.33 9.18 3.87
N PRO A 139 3.83 10.09 4.74
CA PRO A 139 3.03 10.58 5.84
C PRO A 139 1.79 11.32 5.35
N TYR A 140 1.89 12.07 4.26
CA TYR A 140 0.89 13.04 3.82
C TYR A 140 -0.04 12.52 2.73
N PHE A 141 0.40 11.54 1.95
CA PHE A 141 -0.32 11.07 0.76
C PHE A 141 -0.44 9.55 0.71
N SER A 142 -1.48 9.09 0.04
CA SER A 142 -1.67 7.69 -0.37
C SER A 142 -2.41 7.64 -1.71
N ILE A 143 -2.23 6.57 -2.48
CA ILE A 143 -2.98 6.36 -3.73
C ILE A 143 -4.41 5.95 -3.36
N GLY A 144 -5.38 6.81 -3.69
CA GLY A 144 -6.79 6.54 -3.41
C GLY A 144 -7.44 5.75 -4.54
N VAL A 145 -7.76 6.48 -5.62
CA VAL A 145 -8.43 5.92 -6.79
C VAL A 145 -7.40 5.49 -7.82
N ILE A 146 -7.54 4.27 -8.34
CA ILE A 146 -6.71 3.72 -9.40
C ILE A 146 -7.57 3.60 -10.65
N LYS A 147 -7.11 4.21 -11.73
CA LYS A 147 -7.75 4.25 -13.03
C LYS A 147 -6.83 3.69 -14.11
N TYR A 148 -7.45 3.14 -15.12
CA TYR A 148 -6.79 2.69 -16.34
C TYR A 148 -7.62 3.12 -17.55
N GLY A 149 -7.19 4.18 -18.21
CA GLY A 149 -7.97 4.85 -19.26
C GLY A 149 -9.28 5.43 -18.71
N GLY A 150 -10.40 4.86 -19.13
CA GLY A 150 -11.73 5.26 -18.65
C GLY A 150 -12.29 4.42 -17.50
N TYR A 151 -11.53 3.42 -17.02
CA TYR A 151 -12.02 2.44 -16.04
C TYR A 151 -11.47 2.74 -14.64
N ILE A 152 -12.32 2.70 -13.62
CA ILE A 152 -11.91 2.70 -12.21
C ILE A 152 -11.69 1.24 -11.81
N LEU A 153 -10.46 0.91 -11.39
CA LEU A 153 -10.09 -0.43 -10.96
C LEU A 153 -10.31 -0.61 -9.46
N GLU A 154 -9.98 0.41 -8.67
CA GLU A 154 -10.13 0.41 -7.22
C GLU A 154 -10.26 1.85 -6.69
N ASP A 155 -11.18 2.08 -5.75
CA ASP A 155 -11.45 3.38 -5.13
C ASP A 155 -11.55 3.31 -3.59
N ASP A 156 -11.19 2.16 -3.02
CA ASP A 156 -11.22 1.96 -1.57
C ASP A 156 -10.13 2.79 -0.89
N THR A 157 -10.58 3.69 -0.02
CA THR A 157 -9.75 4.61 0.78
C THR A 157 -10.02 4.47 2.26
N GLU A 158 -11.01 3.67 2.67
CA GLU A 158 -11.41 3.58 4.06
C GLU A 158 -10.29 2.90 4.84
N ASN A 159 -9.75 3.59 5.85
CA ASN A 159 -8.65 3.09 6.68
C ASN A 159 -7.37 2.76 5.89
N LEU A 160 -7.23 3.26 4.65
CA LEU A 160 -6.07 3.00 3.81
C LEU A 160 -4.83 3.74 4.36
N LEU A 161 -3.76 2.99 4.64
CA LEU A 161 -2.47 3.57 5.03
C LEU A 161 -1.56 3.76 3.82
N GLU A 162 -1.42 2.72 3.00
CA GLU A 162 -0.46 2.67 1.91
C GLU A 162 -1.03 1.82 0.79
N LYS A 163 -0.70 2.18 -0.45
CA LYS A 163 -1.12 1.48 -1.64
C LYS A 163 -0.04 1.61 -2.70
N ASP A 164 0.37 0.47 -3.24
CA ASP A 164 1.31 0.35 -4.34
C ASP A 164 0.63 -0.31 -5.53
N VAL A 165 1.03 0.08 -6.74
CA VAL A 165 0.44 -0.43 -7.98
C VAL A 165 1.53 -0.91 -8.91
N LEU A 166 1.53 -2.21 -9.21
CA LEU A 166 2.42 -2.82 -10.19
C LEU A 166 1.63 -3.05 -11.49
N TRP A 167 2.03 -2.38 -12.56
CA TRP A 167 1.52 -2.63 -13.90
C TRP A 167 2.47 -3.54 -14.67
N GLU A 168 1.93 -4.66 -15.15
CA GLU A 168 2.57 -5.64 -16.01
C GLU A 168 1.79 -5.81 -17.32
N GLY A 169 2.46 -6.37 -18.33
CA GLY A 169 1.84 -6.67 -19.62
C GLY A 169 1.78 -5.48 -20.56
N ARG A 170 0.94 -5.59 -21.60
CA ARG A 170 0.81 -4.57 -22.67
C ARG A 170 -0.43 -3.73 -22.44
N ALA A 171 -0.51 -2.56 -23.08
CA ALA A 171 -1.67 -1.67 -22.95
C ALA A 171 -3.03 -2.34 -23.29
N GLY A 172 -3.05 -3.29 -24.23
CA GLY A 172 -4.26 -4.05 -24.62
C GLY A 172 -4.49 -5.35 -23.85
N ALA A 173 -3.53 -5.78 -23.03
CA ALA A 173 -3.63 -6.94 -22.15
C ALA A 173 -2.90 -6.67 -20.82
N PRO A 174 -3.33 -5.63 -20.07
CA PRO A 174 -2.71 -5.27 -18.81
C PRO A 174 -3.01 -6.31 -17.73
N ARG A 175 -2.04 -6.48 -16.84
CA ARG A 175 -2.20 -7.11 -15.54
C ARG A 175 -1.74 -6.10 -14.49
N ILE A 176 -2.65 -5.70 -13.60
CA ILE A 176 -2.40 -4.64 -12.63
C ILE A 176 -2.57 -5.27 -11.25
N THR A 177 -1.49 -5.28 -10.48
CA THR A 177 -1.49 -5.77 -9.11
C THR A 177 -1.49 -4.58 -8.17
N VAL A 178 -2.49 -4.49 -7.31
CA VAL A 178 -2.60 -3.48 -6.27
C VAL A 178 -2.33 -4.14 -4.93
N THR A 179 -1.35 -3.63 -4.20
CA THR A 179 -1.08 -4.02 -2.82
C THR A 179 -1.50 -2.88 -1.91
N ALA A 180 -2.39 -3.15 -0.95
CA ALA A 180 -2.92 -2.15 -0.03
C ALA A 180 -2.72 -2.59 1.42
N LEU A 181 -2.18 -1.68 2.24
CA LEU A 181 -2.03 -1.84 3.69
C LEU A 181 -3.05 -0.95 4.41
N TYR A 182 -3.85 -1.55 5.28
CA TYR A 182 -4.91 -0.87 6.01
C TYR A 182 -4.56 -0.61 7.47
N SER A 183 -5.34 0.25 8.13
CA SER A 183 -5.10 0.69 9.50
C SER A 183 -5.30 -0.40 10.57
N ASP A 184 -5.91 -1.52 10.20
CA ASP A 184 -5.99 -2.70 11.05
C ASP A 184 -4.76 -3.63 10.89
N GLY A 185 -3.81 -3.25 10.03
CA GLY A 185 -2.62 -4.02 9.71
C GLY A 185 -2.89 -5.16 8.72
N ILE A 186 -4.07 -5.24 8.12
CA ILE A 186 -4.34 -6.18 7.05
C ILE A 186 -3.71 -5.65 5.76
N GLU A 187 -2.97 -6.52 5.11
CA GLU A 187 -2.48 -6.30 3.76
C GLU A 187 -3.35 -7.11 2.79
N THR A 188 -3.77 -6.48 1.70
CA THR A 188 -4.51 -7.14 0.63
C THR A 188 -3.79 -6.97 -0.68
N LYS A 189 -3.87 -8.00 -1.51
CA LYS A 189 -3.37 -7.97 -2.88
C LYS A 189 -4.55 -8.20 -3.83
N THR A 190 -4.81 -7.23 -4.68
CA THR A 190 -5.86 -7.30 -5.71
C THR A 190 -5.20 -7.34 -7.08
N ILE A 191 -5.49 -8.37 -7.88
CA ILE A 191 -4.97 -8.51 -9.24
C ILE A 191 -6.12 -8.24 -10.20
N HIS A 192 -5.97 -7.23 -11.05
CA HIS A 192 -6.86 -6.90 -12.14
C HIS A 192 -6.25 -7.35 -13.47
N TRP A 193 -7.04 -7.93 -14.35
CA TRP A 193 -6.62 -8.21 -15.73
C TRP A 193 -7.75 -7.99 -16.71
N PHE A 194 -7.38 -7.63 -17.94
CA PHE A 194 -8.33 -7.33 -19.00
C PHE A 194 -8.34 -8.43 -20.05
N LYS A 195 -9.53 -8.99 -20.33
CA LYS A 195 -9.71 -10.03 -21.35
C LYS A 195 -11.04 -9.85 -22.06
N TYR A 196 -11.05 -9.98 -23.39
CA TYR A 196 -12.27 -9.92 -24.21
C TYR A 196 -13.15 -8.68 -23.94
N GLY A 197 -12.54 -7.51 -23.75
CA GLY A 197 -13.28 -6.27 -23.49
C GLY A 197 -13.78 -6.11 -22.04
N THR A 198 -13.46 -7.03 -21.14
CA THR A 198 -13.97 -7.04 -19.76
C THR A 198 -12.82 -7.10 -18.75
N TRP A 199 -12.99 -6.36 -17.64
CA TRP A 199 -12.09 -6.42 -16.49
C TRP A 199 -12.50 -7.54 -15.55
N TYR A 200 -11.50 -8.26 -15.06
CA TYR A 200 -11.64 -9.27 -14.02
C TYR A 200 -10.74 -8.89 -12.87
N SER A 201 -11.13 -9.28 -11.66
CA SER A 201 -10.36 -9.03 -10.45
C SER A 201 -10.35 -10.25 -9.53
N TYR A 202 -9.21 -10.51 -8.91
CA TYR A 202 -9.04 -11.46 -7.83
C TYR A 202 -8.43 -10.73 -6.63
N ARG A 203 -9.02 -10.88 -5.44
CA ARG A 203 -8.51 -10.26 -4.21
C ARG A 203 -8.15 -11.35 -3.21
N GLU A 204 -6.93 -11.29 -2.70
CA GLU A 204 -6.45 -12.14 -1.62
C GLU A 204 -6.02 -11.32 -0.41
N ARG A 205 -6.21 -11.90 0.77
CA ARG A 205 -5.63 -11.38 2.01
C ARG A 205 -4.24 -11.97 2.14
N VAL A 206 -3.23 -11.11 2.14
CA VAL A 206 -1.86 -11.52 2.42
C VAL A 206 -1.79 -11.75 3.93
N SER A 207 -1.77 -13.01 4.34
CA SER A 207 -1.72 -13.36 5.77
C SER A 207 -0.51 -12.69 6.42
N GLN A 208 -0.74 -12.06 7.59
CA GLN A 208 0.20 -11.20 8.32
C GLN A 208 1.67 -11.65 8.16
N CYS A 209 2.41 -11.00 7.25
CA CYS A 209 3.84 -11.25 7.08
C CYS A 209 4.64 -10.15 7.78
N LYS A 210 5.57 -10.65 8.62
CA LYS A 210 6.78 -10.03 9.20
C LYS A 210 6.78 -8.50 9.27
N VAL A 211 6.72 -8.01 10.51
CA VAL A 211 7.19 -6.69 10.97
C VAL A 211 8.19 -6.09 9.97
N MET A 212 7.75 -5.09 9.20
CA MET A 212 8.61 -4.32 8.31
C MET A 212 9.74 -3.72 9.16
N ARG A 213 10.99 -3.99 8.78
CA ARG A 213 12.20 -3.38 9.36
C ARG A 213 12.51 -2.08 8.65
#